data_AF-A0A350LQF2-F1
#
_entry.id   AF-A0A350LQF2-F1
#
_cell.length_a   1.000
_cell.length_b   1.000
_cell.length_c   1.000
_cell.angle_alpha   90.00
_cell.angle_beta   90.00
_cell.angle_gamma   90.00
#
_symmetry.space_group_name_H-M   'P 1'
#
loop_
_entity.id
_entity.type
_entity.pdbx_description
1 polymer ?
#
loop_
_entity_poly.entity_id
_entity_poly.type
_entity_poly.pdbx_seq_one_letter_code
_entity_poly.pdbx_strand_id
1 'polypeptide(L)'
;SGLGKTHVSQMLRDAGGWFHYSIDYRIGTRYMGELIVDNAKAHAMQVPFLRDLLLSDSIYIGSNITFHNLAPVSTYLGKPGDPAKGGMPIDEYRRRQEQFRQ
;
A
#
# COMPACT_ATOMS: atom_id res chain seq x y z
N SER A 1 19.42 6.45 -12.51
CA SER A 1 18.98 7.44 -13.53
C SER A 1 17.53 7.86 -13.28
N GLY A 2 17.30 8.92 -12.49
CA GLY A 2 16.00 9.19 -11.87
C GLY A 2 15.43 10.60 -12.00
N LEU A 3 16.00 11.46 -12.85
CA LEU A 3 15.55 12.87 -12.95
C LEU A 3 14.59 13.11 -14.14
N GLY A 4 14.77 12.42 -15.26
CA GLY A 4 14.00 12.70 -16.49
C GLY A 4 12.56 12.20 -16.48
N LYS A 5 12.28 11.04 -15.86
CA LYS A 5 10.95 10.42 -15.93
C LYS A 5 9.91 11.20 -15.13
N THR A 6 10.29 11.66 -13.93
CA THR A 6 9.42 12.44 -13.04
C THR A 6 9.10 13.82 -13.63
N HIS A 7 10.06 14.44 -14.33
CA HIS A 7 9.85 15.75 -14.94
C HIS A 7 8.92 15.68 -16.17
N VAL A 8 9.13 14.68 -17.04
CA VAL A 8 8.28 14.47 -18.24
C VAL A 8 6.84 14.08 -17.85
N SER A 9 6.67 13.31 -16.78
CA SER A 9 5.32 12.93 -16.29
C SER A 9 4.56 14.09 -15.64
N GLN A 10 5.24 15.08 -15.06
CA GLN A 10 4.59 16.32 -14.62
C GLN A 10 4.15 17.21 -15.80
N MET A 11 5.00 17.39 -16.82
CA MET A 11 4.67 18.22 -17.97
C MET A 11 3.50 17.69 -18.80
N LEU A 12 3.39 16.36 -18.96
CA LEU A 12 2.27 15.74 -19.68
C LEU A 12 0.93 15.87 -18.94
N ARG A 13 0.95 16.12 -17.63
CA ARG A 13 -0.23 16.26 -16.79
C ARG A 13 -0.88 17.64 -16.92
N ASP A 14 -0.09 18.68 -17.13
CA ASP A 14 -0.56 20.06 -17.20
C ASP A 14 -1.21 20.39 -18.57
N ALA A 15 -0.98 19.56 -19.60
CA ALA A 15 -1.46 19.79 -20.96
C ALA A 15 -2.89 19.31 -21.25
N GLY A 16 -3.67 18.93 -20.23
CA GLY A 16 -5.14 18.77 -20.31
C GLY A 16 -5.67 17.85 -21.41
N GLY A 17 -5.95 16.59 -21.08
CA GLY A 17 -6.69 15.68 -22.00
C GLY A 17 -6.37 14.21 -21.85
N TRP A 18 -5.42 13.84 -21.00
CA TRP A 18 -5.01 12.46 -20.82
C TRP A 18 -5.75 11.85 -19.64
N PHE A 19 -6.75 11.01 -19.91
CA PHE A 19 -7.35 10.14 -18.91
C PHE A 19 -6.29 9.18 -18.38
N HIS A 20 -5.88 9.35 -17.11
CA HIS A 20 -5.01 8.40 -16.44
C HIS A 20 -5.86 7.21 -15.97
N TYR A 21 -6.09 6.28 -16.88
CA TYR A 21 -6.72 4.98 -16.61
C TYR A 21 -5.69 4.07 -15.92
N SER A 22 -5.50 4.24 -14.61
CA SER A 22 -4.66 3.33 -13.82
C SER A 22 -5.49 2.12 -13.41
N ILE A 23 -5.17 0.95 -13.99
CA ILE A 23 -5.66 -0.35 -13.55
C ILE A 23 -5.29 -0.59 -12.08
N ASP A 24 -4.12 -0.10 -11.63
CA ASP A 24 -3.63 -0.19 -10.26
C ASP A 24 -4.58 0.50 -9.25
N TYR A 25 -5.25 1.58 -9.65
CA TYR A 25 -6.26 2.24 -8.82
C TYR A 25 -7.51 1.37 -8.65
N ARG A 26 -7.97 0.67 -9.70
CA ARG A 26 -9.13 -0.24 -9.61
C ARG A 26 -8.82 -1.51 -8.82
N ILE A 27 -7.64 -2.09 -8.99
CA ILE A 27 -7.19 -3.27 -8.20
C ILE A 27 -6.97 -2.86 -6.74
N GLY A 28 -6.28 -1.74 -6.52
CA GLY A 28 -5.99 -1.21 -5.18
C GLY A 28 -7.22 -0.85 -4.36
N THR A 29 -8.24 -0.24 -4.98
CA THR A 29 -9.48 0.18 -4.28
C THR A 29 -10.52 -0.93 -4.13
N ARG A 30 -10.49 -1.99 -4.95
CA ARG A 30 -11.49 -3.06 -4.88
C ARG A 30 -11.03 -4.31 -4.13
N TYR A 31 -9.72 -4.59 -4.09
CA TYR A 31 -9.19 -5.85 -3.52
C TYR A 31 -8.05 -5.66 -2.51
N MET A 32 -7.28 -4.57 -2.56
CA MET A 32 -6.16 -4.37 -1.61
C MET A 32 -6.51 -3.63 -0.33
N GLY A 33 -7.67 -2.95 -0.29
CA GLY A 33 -8.11 -2.18 0.88
C GLY A 33 -8.14 -3.03 2.15
N GLU A 34 -8.77 -4.21 2.07
CA GLU A 34 -8.86 -5.15 3.19
C GLU A 34 -7.48 -5.68 3.59
N LEU A 35 -6.67 -6.12 2.61
CA LEU A 35 -5.31 -6.63 2.87
C LEU A 35 -4.41 -5.61 3.58
N ILE A 36 -4.50 -4.34 3.20
CA ILE A 36 -3.74 -3.25 3.84
C ILE A 36 -4.23 -3.02 5.27
N VAL A 37 -5.56 -2.96 5.47
CA VAL A 37 -6.16 -2.78 6.79
C VAL A 37 -5.80 -3.95 7.70
N ASP A 38 -5.87 -5.18 7.22
CA ASP A 38 -5.57 -6.38 8.00
C ASP A 38 -4.09 -6.46 8.36
N ASN A 39 -3.19 -6.13 7.43
CA ASN A 39 -1.76 -6.03 7.75
C ASN A 39 -1.48 -4.95 8.80
N ALA A 40 -2.14 -3.79 8.72
CA ALA A 40 -2.01 -2.73 9.73
C ALA A 40 -2.56 -3.17 11.09
N LYS A 41 -3.74 -3.83 11.13
CA LYS A 41 -4.30 -4.43 12.34
C LYS A 41 -3.33 -5.44 12.95
N ALA A 42 -2.77 -6.36 12.16
CA ALA A 42 -1.84 -7.37 12.66
C ALA A 42 -0.61 -6.76 13.37
N HIS A 43 -0.07 -5.66 12.85
CA HIS A 43 1.02 -4.94 13.52
C HIS A 43 0.52 -4.20 14.77
N ALA A 44 -0.64 -3.55 14.70
CA ALA A 44 -1.22 -2.87 15.85
C ALA A 44 -1.54 -3.83 17.01
N MET A 45 -1.94 -5.07 16.71
CA MET A 45 -2.22 -6.12 17.71
C MET A 45 -0.97 -6.55 18.49
N GLN A 46 0.24 -6.26 18.01
CA GLN A 46 1.50 -6.51 18.73
C GLN A 46 1.75 -5.48 19.85
N VAL A 47 1.06 -4.32 19.81
CA VAL A 47 1.17 -3.27 20.83
C VAL A 47 -0.02 -3.41 21.79
N PRO A 48 0.19 -3.81 23.07
CA PRO A 48 -0.91 -4.11 24.00
C PRO A 48 -1.95 -2.99 24.13
N PHE A 49 -1.50 -1.74 24.23
CA PHE A 49 -2.37 -0.57 24.28
C PHE A 49 -3.31 -0.47 23.06
N LEU A 50 -2.78 -0.64 21.84
CA LEU A 50 -3.59 -0.55 20.62
C LEU A 50 -4.50 -1.77 20.46
N ARG A 51 -4.03 -2.96 20.84
CA ARG A 51 -4.82 -4.18 20.85
C ARG A 51 -6.07 -4.03 21.71
N ASP A 52 -5.92 -3.53 22.94
CA ASP A 52 -7.04 -3.43 23.88
C ASP A 52 -8.09 -2.41 23.38
N LEU A 53 -7.66 -1.34 22.71
CA LEU A 53 -8.55 -0.37 22.06
C LEU A 53 -9.25 -0.95 20.82
N LEU A 54 -8.56 -1.76 20.01
CA LEU A 54 -9.14 -2.40 18.82
C LEU A 54 -10.13 -3.51 19.19
N LEU A 55 -9.83 -4.32 20.22
CA LEU A 55 -10.69 -5.42 20.66
C LEU A 55 -11.95 -4.93 21.40
N SER A 56 -11.92 -3.74 21.98
CA SER A 56 -13.07 -3.11 22.63
C SER A 56 -13.91 -2.24 21.69
N ASP A 57 -13.59 -2.23 20.39
CA ASP A 57 -14.17 -1.33 19.39
C ASP A 57 -14.07 0.18 19.74
N SER A 58 -13.08 0.54 20.58
CA SER A 58 -12.84 1.93 20.97
C SER A 58 -12.17 2.75 19.85
N ILE A 59 -11.45 2.08 18.94
CA ILE A 59 -10.83 2.67 17.74
C ILE A 59 -10.99 1.72 16.54
N TYR A 60 -10.87 2.26 15.33
CA TYR A 60 -10.81 1.46 14.10
C TYR A 60 -9.63 1.89 13.21
N ILE A 61 -9.16 0.96 12.36
CA ILE A 61 -8.13 1.23 11.34
C ILE A 61 -8.81 1.17 9.98
N GLY A 62 -8.71 2.26 9.23
CA GLY A 62 -9.14 2.36 7.83
C GLY A 62 -7.95 2.68 6.92
N SER A 63 -7.99 2.18 5.69
CA SER A 63 -7.02 2.54 4.66
C SER A 63 -7.53 3.75 3.89
N ASN A 64 -6.77 4.86 3.91
CA ASN A 64 -7.08 6.04 3.11
C ASN A 64 -6.29 6.00 1.79
N ILE A 65 -6.76 5.16 0.86
CA ILE A 65 -6.20 5.06 -0.50
C ILE A 65 -6.86 6.15 -1.34
N THR A 66 -6.08 7.15 -1.73
CA THR A 66 -6.52 8.17 -2.70
C THR A 66 -5.78 7.99 -4.00
N PHE A 67 -6.33 8.49 -5.10
CA PHE A 67 -5.72 8.41 -6.43
C PHE A 67 -4.28 8.97 -6.47
N HIS A 68 -3.96 9.92 -5.58
CA HIS A 68 -2.64 10.53 -5.48
C HIS A 68 -1.74 9.92 -4.40
N ASN A 69 -2.22 8.96 -3.60
CA ASN A 69 -1.48 8.36 -2.50
C ASN A 69 -1.43 6.82 -2.60
N LEU A 70 -0.41 6.33 -3.32
CA LEU A 70 -0.10 4.90 -3.43
C LEU A 70 0.81 4.39 -2.30
N ALA A 71 1.15 5.22 -1.31
CA ALA A 71 1.99 4.82 -0.18
C ALA A 71 1.47 3.55 0.53
N PRO A 72 0.15 3.38 0.78
CA PRO A 72 -0.36 2.17 1.43
C PRO A 72 -0.08 0.88 0.65
N VAL A 73 -0.16 0.93 -0.68
CA VAL A 73 0.15 -0.20 -1.56
C VAL A 73 1.63 -0.54 -1.50
N SER A 74 2.51 0.48 -1.57
CA SER A 74 3.96 0.27 -1.45
C SER A 74 4.35 -0.27 -0.08
N THR A 75 3.71 0.18 1.00
CA THR A 75 3.96 -0.32 2.36
C THR A 75 3.51 -1.77 2.51
N TYR A 76 2.38 -2.14 1.93
CA TYR A 76 1.93 -3.53 1.93
C TYR A 76 2.86 -4.43 1.13
N LEU A 77 3.22 -4.05 -0.10
CA LEU A 77 4.13 -4.86 -0.94
C LEU A 77 5.50 -5.04 -0.29
N GLY A 78 6.01 -4.01 0.39
CA GLY A 78 7.29 -4.06 1.07
C GLY A 78 8.47 -4.30 0.13
N LYS A 79 9.58 -4.81 0.67
CA LYS A 79 10.79 -5.16 -0.08
C LYS A 79 11.36 -6.49 0.42
N PRO A 80 11.81 -7.38 -0.46
CA PRO A 80 12.46 -8.61 -0.03
C PRO A 80 13.79 -8.28 0.65
N GLY A 81 14.11 -8.99 1.74
CA GLY A 81 15.35 -8.77 2.49
C GLY A 81 15.29 -9.29 3.92
N ASP A 82 16.32 -8.95 4.70
CA ASP A 82 16.45 -9.32 6.11
C ASP A 82 15.36 -8.62 6.97
N PRO A 83 14.49 -9.37 7.66
CA PRO A 83 13.48 -8.81 8.57
C PRO A 83 14.05 -7.91 9.65
N ALA A 84 15.25 -8.19 10.15
CA ALA A 84 15.92 -7.35 11.16
C ALA A 84 16.33 -5.98 10.60
N LYS A 85 16.35 -5.81 9.27
CA LYS A 85 16.69 -4.57 8.57
C LYS A 85 15.49 -3.96 7.84
N GLY A 86 14.26 -4.37 8.20
CA GLY A 86 13.04 -3.88 7.57
C GLY A 86 12.74 -4.50 6.20
N GLY A 87 13.39 -5.62 5.86
CA GLY A 87 13.04 -6.46 4.72
C GLY A 87 11.97 -7.50 5.07
N MET A 88 11.62 -8.31 4.09
CA MET A 88 10.62 -9.37 4.21
C MET A 88 11.12 -10.66 3.56
N PRO A 89 10.76 -11.84 4.08
CA PRO A 89 11.06 -13.10 3.41
C PRO A 89 10.57 -13.08 1.95
N ILE A 90 11.37 -13.62 1.04
CA ILE A 90 11.09 -13.56 -0.41
C ILE A 90 9.75 -14.21 -0.78
N ASP A 91 9.34 -15.26 -0.07
CA ASP A 91 8.09 -15.97 -0.34
C ASP A 91 6.86 -15.13 0.05
N GLU A 92 6.94 -14.42 1.18
CA GLU A 92 5.91 -13.46 1.58
C GLU A 92 5.82 -12.30 0.58
N TYR A 93 6.96 -11.77 0.13
CA TYR A 93 7.00 -10.74 -0.91
C TYR A 93 6.35 -11.21 -2.22
N ARG A 94 6.65 -12.43 -2.67
CA ARG A 94 6.04 -13.03 -3.88
C ARG A 94 4.53 -13.20 -3.73
N ARG A 95 4.06 -13.68 -2.57
CA ARG A 95 2.62 -13.79 -2.29
C ARG A 95 1.93 -12.43 -2.41
N ARG A 96 2.49 -11.38 -1.81
CA ARG A 96 1.93 -10.03 -1.88
C ARG A 96 1.96 -9.43 -3.28
N GLN A 97 3.00 -9.74 -4.06
CA GLN A 97 3.08 -9.37 -5.48
C GLN A 97 2.02 -10.08 -6.33
N GLU A 98 1.70 -11.34 -6.03
CA GLU A 98 0.64 -12.08 -6.73
C GLU A 98 -0.75 -11.53 -6.39
N GLN A 99 -1.00 -11.23 -5.11
CA GLN A 99 -2.23 -10.55 -4.66
C GLN A 99 -2.45 -9.20 -5.34
N PHE A 100 -1.38 -8.47 -5.66
CA PHE A 100 -1.47 -7.20 -6.40
C PHE A 100 -1.79 -7.36 -7.89
N ARG A 101 -1.57 -8.54 -8.49
CA ARG A 101 -1.84 -8.77 -9.92
C ARG A 101 -3.26 -9.25 -10.21
N GLN A 102 -4.02 -9.66 -9.20
CA GLN A 102 -5.40 -10.13 -9.32
C GLN A 102 -6.38 -8.96 -9.19
#